data_AF-A0A2A5SJS9-F1
#
_entry.id   AF-A0A2A5SJS9-F1
#
_cell.length_a   1.000
_cell.length_b   1.000
_cell.length_c   1.000
_cell.angle_alpha   90.00
_cell.angle_beta   90.00
_cell.angle_gamma   90.00
#
_symmetry.space_group_name_H-M   'P 1'
#
loop_
_entity.id
_entity.type
_entity.pdbx_description
1 polymer ?
#
loop_
_entity_poly.entity_id
_entity_poly.type
_entity_poly.pdbx_seq_one_letter_code
_entity_poly.pdbx_strand_id
1 'polypeptide(L)'
;MAYNKKDAQAKIQALGDAMVSHKYDEAWTIAGSLNSYLKTNKDSMTGSDFEIINRVIKEFYAVNNQLKTVDKRAFAMGKKTQAIQL
;
A
#
# COMPACT_ATOMS: atom_id res chain seq x y z
N MET A 1 13.99 -1.27 20.63
CA MET A 1 13.76 0.19 20.47
C MET A 1 12.34 0.46 20.93
N ALA A 2 12.10 1.54 21.68
CA ALA A 2 10.74 1.91 22.08
C ALA A 2 9.95 2.40 20.85
N TYR A 3 8.67 2.05 20.76
CA TYR A 3 7.75 2.54 19.75
C TYR A 3 7.79 4.08 19.66
N ASN A 4 7.99 4.61 18.44
CA ASN A 4 7.95 6.04 18.18
C ASN A 4 6.72 6.40 17.34
N LYS A 5 5.71 6.94 18.01
CA LYS A 5 4.45 7.35 17.38
C LYS A 5 4.63 8.36 16.23
N LYS A 6 5.61 9.27 16.33
CA LYS A 6 5.88 10.25 15.26
C LYS A 6 6.44 9.58 14.00
N ASP A 7 7.33 8.60 14.16
CA ASP A 7 7.87 7.83 13.03
C ASP A 7 6.77 7.01 12.35
N ALA A 8 5.92 6.35 13.15
CA ALA A 8 4.75 5.64 12.64
C ALA A 8 3.81 6.57 11.84
N GLN A 9 3.50 7.75 12.39
CA GLN A 9 2.66 8.75 11.73
C GLN A 9 3.28 9.25 10.42
N ALA A 10 4.59 9.54 10.40
CA ALA A 10 5.29 9.98 9.20
C ALA A 10 5.24 8.91 8.08
N LYS A 11 5.37 7.63 8.42
CA LYS A 11 5.27 6.52 7.46
C LYS A 11 3.85 6.36 6.89
N ILE A 12 2.82 6.52 7.73
CA ILE A 12 1.41 6.51 7.28
C ILE A 12 1.16 7.68 6.33
N GLN A 13 1.66 8.87 6.67
CA GLN A 13 1.49 10.06 5.84
C GLN A 13 2.20 9.92 4.49
N ALA A 14 3.43 9.40 4.47
CA ALA A 14 4.15 9.11 3.24
C ALA A 14 3.40 8.09 2.34
N LEU A 15 2.76 7.07 2.94
CA LEU A 15 1.90 6.15 2.20
C LEU A 15 0.72 6.90 1.57
N GLY A 16 0.03 7.74 2.35
CA GLY A 16 -1.08 8.56 1.87
C GLY A 16 -0.68 9.50 0.73
N ASP A 17 0.45 10.20 0.86
CA ASP A 17 0.95 11.13 -0.15
C ASP A 17 1.28 10.42 -1.47
N ALA A 18 1.90 9.23 -1.40
CA ALA A 18 2.18 8.40 -2.57
C ALA A 18 0.88 7.92 -3.25
N MET A 19 -0.14 7.55 -2.46
CA MET A 19 -1.45 7.17 -2.98
C MET A 19 -2.16 8.35 -3.67
N VAL A 20 -2.20 9.52 -3.03
CA VAL A 20 -2.80 10.74 -3.60
C VAL A 20 -2.06 11.19 -4.86
N SER A 21 -0.75 10.93 -4.95
CA SER A 21 0.06 11.23 -6.13
C SER A 21 -0.01 10.16 -7.22
N HIS A 22 -0.87 9.14 -7.08
CA HIS A 22 -0.99 8.00 -8.01
C HIS A 22 0.32 7.20 -8.20
N LYS A 23 1.26 7.28 -7.27
CA LYS A 23 2.54 6.57 -7.30
C LYS A 23 2.43 5.21 -6.62
N TYR A 24 1.64 4.31 -7.20
CA TYR A 24 1.25 3.06 -6.53
C TYR A 24 2.39 2.08 -6.28
N ASP A 25 3.45 2.08 -7.09
CA ASP A 25 4.65 1.26 -6.85
C ASP A 25 5.47 1.77 -5.66
N GLU A 26 5.57 3.09 -5.52
CA GLU A 26 6.18 3.74 -4.36
C GLU A 26 5.36 3.47 -3.10
N ALA A 27 4.04 3.66 -3.19
CA ALA A 27 3.09 3.34 -2.11
C ALA A 27 3.21 1.86 -1.67
N TRP A 28 3.40 0.92 -2.61
CA TRP A 28 3.60 -0.49 -2.29
C TRP A 28 4.84 -0.72 -1.45
N THR A 29 5.95 -0.07 -1.81
CA THR A 29 7.22 -0.16 -1.09
C THR A 29 7.09 0.44 0.31
N ILE A 30 6.44 1.61 0.42
CA ILE A 30 6.20 2.28 1.71
C ILE A 30 5.31 1.41 2.61
N ALA A 31 4.22 0.85 2.08
CA ALA A 31 3.34 -0.05 2.83
C ALA A 31 4.07 -1.30 3.32
N GLY A 32 4.98 -1.86 2.52
CA GLY A 32 5.86 -2.96 2.93
C GLY A 32 6.79 -2.57 4.08
N SER A 33 7.41 -1.39 4.01
CA SER A 33 8.25 -0.86 5.08
C SER A 33 7.44 -0.62 6.37
N LEU A 34 6.25 -0.03 6.25
CA LEU A 34 5.34 0.23 7.37
C LEU A 34 4.84 -1.07 8.03
N ASN A 35 4.54 -2.11 7.23
CA ASN A 35 4.17 -3.42 7.76
C ASN A 35 5.32 -4.09 8.53
N SER A 36 6.55 -4.00 8.03
CA SER A 36 7.73 -4.48 8.74
C SER A 36 7.94 -3.72 10.05
N TYR A 37 7.80 -2.38 10.02
CA TYR A 37 7.85 -1.55 11.22
C TYR A 37 6.80 -1.97 12.26
N LEU A 38 5.55 -2.19 11.81
CA LEU A 38 4.44 -2.60 12.67
C LEU A 38 4.73 -3.94 13.36
N LYS A 39 5.28 -4.92 12.63
CA LYS A 39 5.65 -6.23 13.18
C LYS A 39 6.76 -6.12 14.23
N THR A 40 7.79 -5.31 13.98
CA THR A 40 8.92 -5.12 14.90
C THR A 40 8.51 -4.42 16.19
N ASN A 41 7.53 -3.51 16.14
CA ASN A 41 7.15 -2.70 17.30
C ASN A 41 5.88 -3.20 18.01
N LYS A 42 5.29 -4.32 17.57
CA LYS A 42 4.00 -4.84 18.06
C LYS A 42 3.89 -4.88 19.59
N ASP A 43 4.92 -5.40 20.28
CA ASP A 43 4.89 -5.59 21.73
C ASP A 43 5.09 -4.28 22.52
N SER A 44 5.55 -3.22 21.84
CA SER A 44 5.79 -1.89 22.42
C SER A 44 4.73 -0.86 22.05
N MET A 45 3.79 -1.23 21.17
CA MET A 45 2.72 -0.36 20.69
C MET A 45 1.47 -0.49 21.54
N THR A 46 0.69 0.59 21.63
CA THR A 46 -0.67 0.50 22.16
C THR A 46 -1.53 -0.31 21.19
N GLY A 47 -2.50 -1.07 21.72
CA GLY A 47 -3.41 -1.86 20.89
C GLY A 47 -4.16 -1.01 19.85
N SER A 48 -4.59 0.20 20.25
CA SER A 48 -5.26 1.15 19.35
C SER A 48 -4.38 1.63 18.19
N ASP A 49 -3.11 1.97 18.46
CA ASP A 49 -2.19 2.42 17.40
C ASP A 49 -1.90 1.28 16.43
N PHE A 50 -1.72 0.05 16.94
CA PHE A 50 -1.50 -1.12 16.10
C PHE A 50 -2.68 -1.38 15.16
N GLU A 51 -3.90 -1.37 15.68
CA GLU A 51 -5.11 -1.64 14.90
C GLU A 51 -5.34 -0.64 13.78
N ILE A 52 -5.14 0.66 14.06
CA ILE A 52 -5.29 1.73 13.06
C ILE A 52 -4.29 1.53 11.91
N ILE A 53 -3.01 1.33 12.23
CA ILE A 53 -1.96 1.17 11.21
C ILE A 53 -2.18 -0.11 10.41
N ASN A 54 -2.48 -1.21 11.09
CA ASN A 54 -2.76 -2.49 10.44
C ASN A 54 -3.96 -2.40 9.47
N ARG A 55 -5.01 -1.65 9.84
CA ARG A 55 -6.17 -1.42 8.99
C ARG A 55 -5.77 -0.68 7.72
N VAL A 56 -5.05 0.43 7.83
CA VAL A 56 -4.60 1.24 6.68
C VAL A 56 -3.75 0.39 5.71
N ILE A 57 -2.79 -0.39 6.23
CA ILE A 57 -1.96 -1.27 5.38
C ILE A 57 -2.83 -2.28 4.63
N LYS A 58 -3.77 -2.94 5.32
CA LYS A 58 -4.64 -3.96 4.72
C LYS A 58 -5.54 -3.37 3.63
N GLU A 59 -6.13 -2.20 3.89
CA GLU A 59 -6.97 -1.48 2.93
C GLU A 59 -6.16 -1.10 1.68
N PHE A 60 -4.95 -0.55 1.86
CA PHE A 60 -4.06 -0.24 0.75
C PHE A 60 -3.73 -1.50 -0.09
N TYR A 61 -3.36 -2.61 0.54
CA TYR A 61 -3.06 -3.84 -0.20
C TYR A 61 -4.27 -4.38 -0.97
N ALA A 62 -5.48 -4.28 -0.40
CA ALA A 62 -6.69 -4.67 -1.09
C ALA A 62 -6.92 -3.83 -2.36
N VAL A 63 -6.80 -2.50 -2.24
CA VAL A 63 -6.94 -1.57 -3.39
C VAL A 63 -5.83 -1.81 -4.42
N ASN A 64 -4.58 -1.97 -3.99
CA ASN A 64 -3.47 -2.20 -4.91
C ASN A 64 -3.63 -3.51 -5.70
N ASN A 65 -4.18 -4.55 -5.09
CA ASN A 65 -4.50 -5.80 -5.80
C ASN A 65 -5.59 -5.59 -6.85
N GLN A 66 -6.62 -4.77 -6.57
CA GLN A 66 -7.64 -4.40 -7.55
C GLN A 66 -7.04 -3.62 -8.72
N LEU A 67 -6.15 -2.66 -8.44
CA LEU A 67 -5.43 -1.90 -9.48
C LEU A 67 -4.63 -2.83 -10.41
N LYS A 68 -3.87 -3.78 -9.84
CA LYS A 68 -3.16 -4.80 -10.63
C LYS A 68 -4.08 -5.67 -11.48
N THR A 69 -5.25 -6.01 -10.97
CA THR A 69 -6.25 -6.77 -11.76
C THR A 69 -6.77 -5.94 -12.92
N VAL A 70 -7.06 -4.65 -12.71
CA VAL A 70 -7.52 -3.74 -13.77
C VAL A 70 -6.43 -3.56 -14.82
N ASP A 71 -5.19 -3.31 -14.41
CA ASP A 71 -4.03 -3.16 -15.30
C ASP A 71 -3.86 -4.38 -16.23
N LYS A 72 -3.87 -5.60 -15.67
CA LYS A 72 -3.81 -6.84 -16.46
C LYS A 72 -4.94 -6.95 -17.48
N ARG A 73 -6.17 -6.56 -17.10
CA ARG A 73 -7.33 -6.60 -18.00
C ARG A 73 -7.19 -5.59 -19.13
N ALA A 74 -6.77 -4.38 -18.81
CA ALA A 74 -6.52 -3.33 -19.80
C ALA A 74 -5.43 -3.76 -20.80
N PHE A 75 -4.33 -4.32 -20.31
CA PHE A 75 -3.28 -4.88 -21.15
C PHE A 75 -3.80 -5.98 -22.09
N ALA A 76 -4.53 -6.96 -21.55
CA ALA A 76 -5.10 -8.06 -22.33
C ALA A 76 -6.08 -7.56 -23.40
N MET A 77 -6.91 -6.56 -23.07
CA MET A 77 -7.79 -5.91 -24.03
C MET A 77 -6.99 -5.21 -25.14
N GLY A 78 -5.96 -4.43 -24.78
CA GLY A 78 -5.09 -3.78 -25.74
C GLY A 78 -4.43 -4.78 -26.71
N LYS A 79 -3.98 -5.93 -26.20
CA LYS A 79 -3.43 -7.01 -27.04
C LYS A 79 -4.45 -7.59 -28.01
N LYS A 80 -5.70 -7.81 -27.57
CA LYS A 80 -6.77 -8.26 -28.46
C LYS A 80 -7.05 -7.21 -29.55
N THR A 81 -7.09 -5.93 -29.20
CA THR A 81 -7.31 -4.85 -30.17
C THR A 81 -6.18 -4.77 -31.20
N GLN A 82 -4.91 -4.90 -30.78
CA GLN A 82 -3.76 -4.92 -31.70
C GLN A 82 -3.79 -6.09 -32.70
N ALA A 83 -4.45 -7.19 -32.35
CA ALA A 83 -4.55 -8.36 -33.21
C ALA A 83 -5.67 -8.25 -34.26
N ILE A 84 -6.50 -7.20 -34.21
CA ILE A 84 -7.51 -6.95 -35.23
C ILE A 84 -6.81 -6.43 -36.48
N GLN A 85 -6.91 -7.18 -37.58
CA GLN A 85 -6.54 -6.74 -38.92
C GLN A 85 -7.83 -6.38 -39.66
N LEU A 86 -7.87 -5.18 -40.24
CA LEU A 86 -8.97 -4.68 -41.07
C LEU A 86 -8.64 -4.84 -42.56
#